data_AF-A0A842RIB3-F1
#
_entry.id   AF-A0A842RIB3-F1
#
_cell.length_a   1.000
_cell.length_b   1.000
_cell.length_c   1.000
_cell.angle_alpha   90.00
_cell.angle_beta   90.00
_cell.angle_gamma   90.00
#
_symmetry.space_group_name_H-M   'P 1'
#
loop_
_entity.id
_entity.type
_entity.pdbx_description
1 polymer ?
#
loop_
_entity_poly.entity_id
_entity_poly.type
_entity_poly.pdbx_seq_one_letter_code
_entity_poly.pdbx_strand_id
1 'polypeptide(L)'
;MDLYANNFYKLNALPVVEINVQPNVLYSEEYSYLTLDELEVLFLFATTEMSSDGLTSFSFSGIKRKLGKHQQKVTKAINRLISKDFINKNSFGYSIAPKGRKILSEIVKLQNAIELQLSAKEFLEQKLEFTEPLPLSQVADLLVGKWFSSFRYISHSGGENLIIRWQIVNSKTSATLLLSPEEGILTIYPSENDHPGLVEKALADFSSFVQESIETALDIQAMVTSQGWQNNVATKIDYQQRLTSWLRNCSKNIPEN
;
A
#
# COMPACT_ATOMS: atom_id res chain seq x y z
N MET A 1 -40.10 1.67 -0.05
CA MET A 1 -39.97 1.62 -1.53
C MET A 1 -38.56 2.08 -1.85
N ASP A 2 -37.60 1.17 -1.79
CA ASP A 2 -36.29 1.51 -1.24
C ASP A 2 -35.23 1.44 -2.34
N LEU A 3 -35.09 2.55 -3.07
CA LEU A 3 -34.42 2.63 -4.37
C LEU A 3 -32.89 2.85 -4.31
N TYR A 4 -32.24 2.56 -3.17
CA TYR A 4 -30.79 2.72 -3.01
C TYR A 4 -30.05 1.51 -2.42
N ALA A 5 -30.74 0.40 -2.12
CA ALA A 5 -30.11 -0.86 -1.74
C ALA A 5 -30.13 -1.87 -2.90
N ASN A 6 -28.95 -2.43 -3.22
CA ASN A 6 -28.63 -3.47 -4.24
C ASN A 6 -28.07 -3.01 -5.61
N ASN A 7 -26.84 -2.47 -5.63
CA ASN A 7 -26.03 -2.45 -6.87
C ASN A 7 -24.53 -2.83 -6.71
N PHE A 8 -23.99 -2.94 -5.48
CA PHE A 8 -22.58 -3.30 -5.27
C PHE A 8 -22.28 -4.82 -5.25
N TYR A 9 -23.29 -5.70 -5.29
CA TYR A 9 -23.12 -7.15 -5.19
C TYR A 9 -23.42 -7.90 -6.50
N LYS A 10 -22.65 -7.61 -7.55
CA LYS A 10 -22.46 -8.49 -8.73
C LYS A 10 -20.99 -8.56 -9.20
N LEU A 11 -20.09 -8.82 -8.26
CA LEU A 11 -18.78 -9.37 -8.61
C LEU A 11 -18.95 -10.80 -9.11
N ASN A 12 -18.97 -10.97 -10.44
CA ASN A 12 -18.72 -12.27 -11.06
C ASN A 12 -17.37 -12.81 -10.53
N ALA A 13 -17.29 -14.10 -10.24
CA ALA A 13 -16.06 -14.71 -9.74
C ALA A 13 -14.91 -14.43 -10.70
N LEU A 14 -13.96 -13.61 -10.25
CA LEU A 14 -12.84 -13.19 -11.09
C LEU A 14 -11.90 -14.38 -11.34
N PRO A 15 -11.31 -14.47 -12.54
CA PRO A 15 -10.21 -15.39 -12.76
C PRO A 15 -9.04 -14.99 -11.87
N VAL A 16 -8.14 -15.94 -11.69
CA VAL A 16 -7.27 -15.99 -10.53
C VAL A 16 -5.88 -15.37 -10.92
N VAL A 17 -4.73 -15.52 -10.22
CA VAL A 17 -3.42 -14.87 -10.62
C VAL A 17 -2.16 -15.75 -10.42
N GLU A 18 -1.55 -16.37 -11.45
CA GLU A 18 -0.43 -17.33 -11.33
C GLU A 18 0.91 -16.64 -11.55
N ILE A 19 1.83 -16.74 -10.58
CA ILE A 19 3.11 -16.05 -10.63
C ILE A 19 4.16 -16.90 -11.35
N ASN A 20 4.02 -17.04 -12.67
CA ASN A 20 4.97 -17.74 -13.53
C ASN A 20 6.23 -16.89 -13.81
N VAL A 21 7.05 -16.70 -12.77
CA VAL A 21 8.38 -16.10 -12.93
C VAL A 21 9.28 -17.08 -13.66
N GLN A 22 9.61 -16.77 -14.92
CA GLN A 22 10.59 -17.53 -15.68
C GLN A 22 11.99 -17.29 -15.10
N PRO A 23 12.67 -18.29 -14.50
CA PRO A 23 13.91 -18.03 -13.75
C PRO A 23 15.00 -17.37 -14.59
N ASN A 24 15.06 -17.72 -15.89
CA ASN A 24 16.02 -17.18 -16.86
C ASN A 24 15.92 -15.65 -17.03
N VAL A 25 14.76 -15.04 -16.75
CA VAL A 25 14.57 -13.57 -16.79
C VAL A 25 15.33 -12.88 -15.65
N LEU A 26 15.59 -13.57 -14.54
CA LEU A 26 16.42 -13.04 -13.44
C LEU A 26 17.93 -13.06 -13.77
N TYR A 27 18.32 -13.77 -14.85
CA TYR A 27 19.70 -14.11 -15.20
C TYR A 27 20.13 -13.69 -16.62
N SER A 28 19.31 -12.92 -17.34
CA SER A 28 19.75 -12.31 -18.61
C SER A 28 20.65 -11.10 -18.37
N GLU A 29 21.62 -10.88 -19.26
CA GLU A 29 22.48 -9.69 -19.25
C GLU A 29 21.64 -8.40 -19.39
N GLU A 30 20.55 -8.47 -20.16
CA GLU A 30 19.55 -7.40 -20.37
C GLU A 30 19.01 -6.80 -19.06
N TYR A 31 18.89 -7.62 -18.00
CA TYR A 31 18.33 -7.22 -16.71
C TYR A 31 19.36 -7.14 -15.56
N SER A 32 20.65 -7.30 -15.89
CA SER A 32 21.78 -6.96 -15.01
C SER A 32 21.73 -7.63 -13.63
N TYR A 33 21.27 -8.89 -13.57
CA TYR A 33 21.19 -9.76 -12.39
C TYR A 33 20.49 -9.17 -11.16
N LEU A 34 19.23 -9.53 -10.95
CA LEU A 34 18.42 -9.11 -9.80
C LEU A 34 18.58 -10.06 -8.60
N THR A 35 18.93 -9.53 -7.43
CA THR A 35 18.97 -10.30 -6.17
C THR A 35 17.59 -10.39 -5.51
N LEU A 36 17.48 -11.30 -4.55
CA LEU A 36 16.28 -11.47 -3.72
C LEU A 36 15.84 -10.15 -3.04
N ASP A 37 16.78 -9.42 -2.43
CA ASP A 37 16.50 -8.13 -1.77
C ASP A 37 16.09 -7.03 -2.79
N GLU A 38 16.61 -7.04 -4.03
CA GLU A 38 16.17 -6.14 -5.11
C GLU A 38 14.75 -6.48 -5.59
N LEU A 39 14.45 -7.78 -5.77
CA LEU A 39 13.14 -8.26 -6.20
C LEU A 39 12.05 -7.93 -5.17
N GLU A 40 12.27 -8.22 -3.89
CA GLU A 40 11.31 -7.91 -2.82
C GLU A 40 10.98 -6.40 -2.76
N VAL A 41 11.95 -5.52 -3.04
CA VAL A 41 11.71 -4.07 -3.16
C VAL A 41 10.87 -3.73 -4.39
N LEU A 42 11.15 -4.30 -5.56
CA LEU A 42 10.36 -4.07 -6.77
C LEU A 42 8.91 -4.55 -6.63
N PHE A 43 8.71 -5.74 -6.08
CA PHE A 43 7.37 -6.33 -5.88
C PHE A 43 6.49 -5.53 -4.91
N LEU A 44 7.08 -4.82 -3.94
CA LEU A 44 6.35 -3.89 -3.07
C LEU A 44 5.69 -2.74 -3.87
N PHE A 45 6.32 -2.28 -4.96
CA PHE A 45 5.72 -1.30 -5.86
C PHE A 45 4.62 -1.89 -6.72
N ALA A 46 4.86 -3.01 -7.43
CA ALA A 46 3.83 -3.63 -8.29
C ALA A 46 2.53 -3.94 -7.54
N THR A 47 2.63 -4.53 -6.34
CA THR A 47 1.46 -4.88 -5.52
C THR A 47 0.64 -3.69 -5.04
N THR A 48 1.15 -2.46 -5.15
CA THR A 48 0.44 -1.24 -4.75
C THR A 48 0.08 -0.33 -5.93
N GLU A 49 0.88 -0.24 -7.00
CA GLU A 49 0.46 0.39 -8.26
C GLU A 49 -0.71 -0.38 -8.91
N MET A 50 -0.77 -1.71 -8.81
CA MET A 50 -1.94 -2.52 -9.23
C MET A 50 -3.19 -2.33 -8.34
N SER A 51 -3.21 -1.31 -7.48
CA SER A 51 -4.30 -0.98 -6.56
C SER A 51 -4.61 0.52 -6.44
N SER A 52 -4.06 1.35 -7.33
CA SER A 52 -4.45 2.76 -7.46
C SER A 52 -4.02 3.32 -8.81
N ASP A 53 -4.87 4.13 -9.43
CA ASP A 53 -4.69 4.73 -10.77
C ASP A 53 -3.65 5.86 -10.81
N GLY A 54 -2.56 5.71 -10.05
CA GLY A 54 -1.57 6.74 -9.78
C GLY A 54 -0.24 6.19 -9.26
N LEU A 55 0.84 6.91 -9.57
CA LEU A 55 2.21 6.54 -9.21
C LEU A 55 2.36 6.43 -7.68
N THR A 56 2.76 5.25 -7.19
CA THR A 56 2.93 5.04 -5.74
C THR A 56 4.35 5.38 -5.30
N SER A 57 4.47 6.31 -4.34
CA SER A 57 5.74 6.71 -3.72
C SER A 57 5.86 6.18 -2.29
N PHE A 58 6.93 5.45 -1.98
CA PHE A 58 7.24 4.89 -0.65
C PHE A 58 8.41 5.60 0.02
N SER A 59 8.29 5.90 1.32
CA SER A 59 9.45 6.28 2.14
C SER A 59 10.42 5.12 2.36
N PHE A 60 11.69 5.43 2.65
CA PHE A 60 12.67 4.42 3.08
C PHE A 60 12.18 3.62 4.31
N SER A 61 11.58 4.32 5.28
CA SER A 61 10.93 3.73 6.45
C SER A 61 9.77 2.79 6.07
N GLY A 62 8.99 3.14 5.06
CA GLY A 62 7.91 2.33 4.52
C GLY A 62 8.41 1.01 3.93
N ILE A 63 9.41 1.07 3.04
CA ILE A 63 10.03 -0.11 2.44
C ILE A 63 10.65 -1.01 3.53
N LYS A 64 11.44 -0.42 4.45
CA LYS A 64 12.05 -1.16 5.56
C LYS A 64 11.02 -1.86 6.45
N ARG A 65 9.90 -1.19 6.77
CA ARG A 65 8.81 -1.76 7.60
C ARG A 65 8.04 -2.85 6.89
N LYS A 66 7.65 -2.65 5.62
CA LYS A 66 6.86 -3.62 4.86
C LYS A 66 7.63 -4.90 4.53
N LEU A 67 8.94 -4.79 4.27
CA LEU A 67 9.79 -5.97 4.03
C LEU A 67 10.35 -6.62 5.31
N GLY A 68 10.30 -5.93 6.46
CA GLY A 68 10.84 -6.43 7.73
C GLY A 68 12.37 -6.63 7.74
N LYS A 69 13.10 -5.98 6.82
CA LYS A 69 14.53 -6.21 6.55
C LYS A 69 15.46 -5.28 7.34
N HIS A 70 16.69 -5.73 7.56
CA HIS A 70 17.75 -4.89 8.12
C HIS A 70 18.05 -3.69 7.20
N GLN A 71 18.38 -2.54 7.79
CA GLN A 71 18.56 -1.27 7.09
C GLN A 71 19.57 -1.35 5.95
N GLN A 72 20.72 -1.98 6.19
CA GLN A 72 21.79 -2.13 5.19
C GLN A 72 21.34 -2.91 3.94
N LYS A 73 20.54 -3.98 4.10
CA LYS A 73 19.99 -4.76 2.96
C LYS A 73 19.06 -3.89 2.12
N VAL A 74 18.15 -3.17 2.77
CA VAL A 74 17.21 -2.25 2.10
C VAL A 74 17.96 -1.12 1.38
N THR A 75 18.98 -0.52 2.01
CA THR A 75 19.82 0.51 1.36
C THR A 75 20.59 -0.05 0.16
N LYS A 76 21.20 -1.24 0.27
CA LYS A 76 21.93 -1.90 -0.83
C LYS A 76 21.02 -2.19 -2.02
N ALA A 77 19.83 -2.75 -1.77
CA ALA A 77 18.83 -3.03 -2.81
C ALA A 77 18.34 -1.75 -3.50
N ILE A 78 17.90 -0.75 -2.72
CA ILE A 78 17.41 0.52 -3.27
C ILE A 78 18.48 1.22 -4.11
N ASN A 79 19.73 1.30 -3.63
CA ASN A 79 20.80 1.97 -4.38
C ASN A 79 21.12 1.23 -5.70
N ARG A 80 21.11 -0.11 -5.72
CA ARG A 80 21.30 -0.89 -6.95
C ARG A 80 20.14 -0.71 -7.93
N LEU A 81 18.90 -0.72 -7.45
CA LEU A 81 17.70 -0.49 -8.27
C LEU A 81 17.66 0.92 -8.89
N ILE A 82 18.16 1.93 -8.17
CA ILE A 82 18.36 3.28 -8.72
C ILE A 82 19.44 3.26 -9.80
N SER A 83 20.61 2.65 -9.56
CA SER A 83 21.68 2.55 -10.57
C SER A 83 21.33 1.72 -11.80
N LYS A 84 20.21 0.98 -11.78
CA LYS A 84 19.65 0.22 -12.90
C LYS A 84 18.49 0.95 -13.60
N ASP A 85 18.11 2.15 -13.16
CA ASP A 85 16.90 2.89 -13.57
C ASP A 85 15.58 2.13 -13.35
N PHE A 86 15.53 1.23 -12.36
CA PHE A 86 14.30 0.46 -12.06
C PHE A 86 13.40 1.19 -11.07
N ILE A 87 13.97 2.00 -10.17
CA ILE A 87 13.22 2.91 -9.29
C ILE A 87 13.85 4.31 -9.31
N ASN A 88 13.01 5.33 -9.20
CA ASN A 88 13.40 6.72 -9.05
C ASN A 88 13.38 7.12 -7.57
N LYS A 89 14.19 8.12 -7.19
CA LYS A 89 14.11 8.79 -5.89
C LYS A 89 13.48 10.17 -6.07
N ASN A 90 12.53 10.53 -5.20
CA ASN A 90 11.87 11.84 -5.17
C ASN A 90 11.92 12.44 -3.75
N SER A 91 11.33 13.62 -3.55
CA SER A 91 11.25 14.33 -2.26
C SER A 91 10.58 13.51 -1.15
N PHE A 92 9.60 12.68 -1.50
CA PHE A 92 8.77 11.92 -0.56
C PHE A 92 9.20 10.45 -0.41
N GLY A 93 10.28 10.04 -1.08
CA GLY A 93 10.85 8.69 -1.02
C GLY A 93 11.27 8.16 -2.39
N TYR A 94 10.68 7.04 -2.80
CA TYR A 94 11.01 6.31 -4.02
C TYR A 94 9.74 5.88 -4.75
N SER A 95 9.76 5.86 -6.08
CA SER A 95 8.69 5.32 -6.92
C SER A 95 9.28 4.47 -8.06
N ILE A 96 8.50 3.57 -8.64
CA ILE A 96 9.00 2.70 -9.71
C ILE A 96 9.10 3.45 -11.06
N ALA A 97 10.20 3.21 -11.77
CA ALA A 97 10.49 3.82 -13.07
C ALA A 97 9.88 3.00 -14.23
N PRO A 98 9.72 3.57 -15.44
CA PRO A 98 9.14 2.85 -16.59
C PRO A 98 9.86 1.53 -16.93
N LYS A 99 11.20 1.51 -16.83
CA LYS A 99 12.04 0.31 -17.04
C LYS A 99 11.79 -0.76 -15.96
N GLY A 100 11.63 -0.34 -14.71
CA GLY A 100 11.20 -1.22 -13.60
C GLY A 100 9.80 -1.80 -13.80
N ARG A 101 8.85 -1.00 -14.30
CA ARG A 101 7.51 -1.48 -14.69
C ARG A 101 7.55 -2.52 -15.81
N LYS A 102 8.32 -2.28 -16.89
CA LYS A 102 8.53 -3.27 -17.96
C LYS A 102 9.02 -4.59 -17.39
N ILE A 103 10.10 -4.56 -16.60
CA ILE A 103 10.70 -5.76 -16.00
C ILE A 103 9.73 -6.46 -15.04
N LEU A 104 8.95 -5.72 -14.24
CA LEU A 104 7.91 -6.35 -13.40
C LEU A 104 6.77 -6.96 -14.22
N SER A 105 6.40 -6.43 -15.39
CA SER A 105 5.43 -7.07 -16.29
C SER A 105 5.96 -8.31 -17.03
N GLU A 106 7.28 -8.52 -17.04
CA GLU A 106 7.92 -9.70 -17.64
C GLU A 106 8.28 -10.78 -16.62
N ILE A 107 8.68 -10.37 -15.41
CA ILE A 107 8.83 -11.22 -14.23
C ILE A 107 7.44 -11.69 -13.76
N VAL A 108 6.48 -10.77 -13.66
CA VAL A 108 5.05 -11.07 -13.45
C VAL A 108 4.34 -11.03 -14.78
N LYS A 109 4.51 -12.09 -15.57
CA LYS A 109 3.56 -12.42 -16.64
C LYS A 109 2.21 -12.69 -15.98
N LEU A 110 1.34 -11.68 -15.97
CA LEU A 110 0.01 -11.73 -15.35
C LEU A 110 -0.92 -12.67 -16.14
N GLN A 111 -0.85 -13.96 -15.77
CA GLN A 111 -1.86 -15.00 -16.05
C GLN A 111 -2.41 -15.54 -14.71
N ASN A 112 -3.28 -16.56 -14.71
CA ASN A 112 -4.43 -16.56 -13.79
C ASN A 112 -4.68 -17.77 -12.83
N ALA A 113 -3.84 -18.02 -11.79
CA ALA A 113 -4.06 -18.84 -10.57
C ALA A 113 -3.24 -18.52 -9.26
N ILE A 114 -3.85 -17.85 -8.24
CA ILE A 114 -3.61 -18.06 -6.78
C ILE A 114 -4.97 -18.33 -6.12
N GLU A 115 -5.18 -19.50 -5.53
CA GLU A 115 -6.29 -19.69 -4.58
C GLU A 115 -6.06 -18.84 -3.31
N LEU A 116 -6.54 -17.60 -3.33
CA LEU A 116 -6.65 -16.74 -2.17
C LEU A 116 -7.59 -17.43 -1.17
N GLN A 117 -7.03 -17.90 -0.06
CA GLN A 117 -7.86 -18.38 1.04
C GLN A 117 -8.49 -17.13 1.64
N LEU A 118 -9.81 -17.04 1.53
CA LEU A 118 -10.60 -15.90 1.98
C LEU A 118 -10.60 -15.82 3.51
N SER A 119 -9.48 -15.36 4.06
CA SER A 119 -9.42 -14.81 5.39
C SER A 119 -10.27 -13.53 5.39
N ALA A 120 -11.52 -13.66 5.85
CA ALA A 120 -12.35 -12.51 6.17
C ALA A 120 -11.57 -11.67 7.18
N LYS A 121 -11.08 -10.51 6.74
CA LYS A 121 -10.26 -9.65 7.58
C LYS A 121 -11.09 -8.46 8.00
N GLU A 122 -11.45 -8.45 9.27
CA GLU A 122 -12.08 -7.33 9.93
C GLU A 122 -11.18 -6.09 9.86
N PHE A 123 -11.80 -4.95 9.62
CA PHE A 123 -11.17 -3.63 9.63
C PHE A 123 -12.15 -2.62 10.23
N LEU A 124 -11.62 -1.52 10.77
CA LEU A 124 -12.44 -0.46 11.37
C LEU A 124 -12.44 0.76 10.45
N GLU A 125 -13.61 1.35 10.19
CA GLU A 125 -13.77 2.40 9.20
C GLU A 125 -14.58 3.61 9.69
N GLN A 126 -14.17 4.80 9.23
CA GLN A 126 -14.90 6.06 9.33
C GLN A 126 -14.96 6.74 7.96
N LYS A 127 -16.12 7.32 7.65
CA LYS A 127 -16.29 8.27 6.54
C LYS A 127 -16.06 9.69 7.05
N LEU A 128 -15.40 10.50 6.23
CA LEU A 128 -15.31 11.95 6.32
C LEU A 128 -16.18 12.56 5.21
N GLU A 129 -17.04 13.51 5.54
CA GLU A 129 -17.79 14.31 4.56
C GLU A 129 -17.40 15.78 4.76
N PHE A 130 -16.86 16.41 3.70
CA PHE A 130 -16.28 17.76 3.79
C PHE A 130 -17.32 18.85 3.50
N THR A 131 -17.18 20.02 4.13
CA THR A 131 -18.08 21.16 3.88
C THR A 131 -17.84 21.83 2.53
N GLU A 132 -16.63 21.70 1.98
CA GLU A 132 -16.23 22.22 0.67
C GLU A 132 -15.26 21.23 -0.03
N PRO A 133 -15.19 21.22 -1.37
CA PRO A 133 -14.34 20.29 -2.12
C PRO A 133 -12.84 20.47 -1.84
N LEU A 134 -12.18 19.41 -1.38
CA LEU A 134 -10.78 19.47 -0.98
C LEU A 134 -9.80 19.73 -2.14
N PRO A 135 -8.88 20.71 -2.01
CA PRO A 135 -7.75 20.85 -2.91
C PRO A 135 -6.70 19.77 -2.61
N LEU A 136 -6.88 18.57 -3.18
CA LEU A 136 -6.08 17.37 -2.86
C LEU A 136 -4.55 17.56 -2.95
N SER A 137 -4.05 18.46 -3.80
CA SER A 137 -2.62 18.81 -3.85
C SER A 137 -2.14 19.47 -2.55
N GLN A 138 -2.89 20.40 -1.99
CA GLN A 138 -2.56 21.06 -0.72
C GLN A 138 -2.68 20.07 0.44
N VAL A 139 -3.71 19.20 0.42
CA VAL A 139 -3.87 18.12 1.40
C VAL A 139 -2.70 17.11 1.33
N ALA A 140 -2.13 16.88 0.16
CA ALA A 140 -0.91 16.08 0.03
C ALA A 140 0.29 16.76 0.71
N ASP A 141 0.53 18.06 0.51
CA ASP A 141 1.62 18.80 1.20
C ASP A 141 1.44 18.83 2.74
N LEU A 142 0.18 18.83 3.19
CA LEU A 142 -0.19 18.77 4.61
C LEU A 142 -0.03 17.39 5.24
N LEU A 143 -0.28 16.29 4.53
CA LEU A 143 -0.35 14.94 5.13
C LEU A 143 0.75 13.97 4.69
N VAL A 144 1.32 14.12 3.49
CA VAL A 144 2.36 13.21 2.97
C VAL A 144 3.65 13.34 3.79
N GLY A 145 4.25 12.19 4.11
CA GLY A 145 5.48 12.14 4.91
C GLY A 145 5.28 12.31 6.42
N LYS A 146 4.19 12.91 6.88
CA LYS A 146 3.99 13.26 8.31
C LYS A 146 3.89 12.03 9.21
N TRP A 147 4.39 12.17 10.44
CA TRP A 147 4.25 11.20 11.52
C TRP A 147 3.47 11.85 12.65
N PHE A 148 2.48 11.16 13.21
CA PHE A 148 1.62 11.63 14.30
C PHE A 148 1.33 10.45 15.24
N SER A 149 1.12 10.72 16.54
CA SER A 149 0.93 9.68 17.58
C SER A 149 1.87 8.46 17.39
N SER A 150 1.31 7.25 17.29
CA SER A 150 2.01 5.99 17.01
C SER A 150 2.20 5.69 15.50
N PHE A 151 1.64 6.50 14.61
CA PHE A 151 1.63 6.27 13.16
C PHE A 151 2.88 6.79 12.46
N ARG A 152 3.44 5.97 11.57
CA ARG A 152 4.62 6.31 10.76
C ARG A 152 4.29 6.14 9.28
N TYR A 153 4.55 7.18 8.50
CA TYR A 153 4.24 7.22 7.07
C TYR A 153 4.95 6.10 6.31
N ILE A 154 4.21 5.44 5.42
CA ILE A 154 4.68 4.35 4.57
C ILE A 154 4.80 4.84 3.14
N SER A 155 3.66 5.20 2.53
CA SER A 155 3.56 5.60 1.13
C SER A 155 2.34 6.46 0.85
N HIS A 156 2.32 7.09 -0.32
CA HIS A 156 1.10 7.64 -0.93
C HIS A 156 1.02 7.25 -2.42
N SER A 157 -0.17 7.36 -3.00
CA SER A 157 -0.40 7.52 -4.43
C SER A 157 -1.40 8.65 -4.66
N GLY A 158 -1.31 9.30 -5.82
CA GLY A 158 -2.18 10.42 -6.20
C GLY A 158 -2.57 10.33 -7.68
N GLY A 159 -3.74 10.87 -7.99
CA GLY A 159 -4.39 10.89 -9.30
C GLY A 159 -5.69 11.68 -9.18
N GLU A 160 -6.81 11.11 -9.61
CA GLU A 160 -8.16 11.63 -9.29
C GLU A 160 -8.45 11.59 -7.78
N ASN A 161 -7.87 10.61 -7.07
CA ASN A 161 -7.98 10.44 -5.62
C ASN A 161 -6.57 10.43 -4.99
N LEU A 162 -6.48 10.88 -3.74
CA LEU A 162 -5.26 10.86 -2.93
C LEU A 162 -5.35 9.73 -1.91
N ILE A 163 -4.42 8.77 -1.96
CA ILE A 163 -4.33 7.67 -1.00
C ILE A 163 -3.05 7.79 -0.20
N ILE A 164 -3.13 7.89 1.13
CA ILE A 164 -1.96 7.96 2.03
C ILE A 164 -2.03 6.81 3.03
N ARG A 165 -0.89 6.17 3.30
CA ARG A 165 -0.79 4.95 4.11
C ARG A 165 0.24 5.11 5.23
N TRP A 166 -0.14 4.73 6.44
CA TRP A 166 0.70 4.70 7.64
C TRP A 166 0.72 3.29 8.27
N GLN A 167 1.66 3.07 9.18
CA GLN A 167 1.71 1.88 10.04
C GLN A 167 1.99 2.27 11.48
N ILE A 168 1.34 1.59 12.42
CA ILE A 168 1.56 1.77 13.86
C ILE A 168 2.97 1.28 14.24
N VAL A 169 3.63 1.97 15.18
CA VAL A 169 4.92 1.53 15.75
C VAL A 169 4.75 0.18 16.46
N ASN A 170 5.66 -0.75 16.19
CA ASN A 170 5.72 -2.10 16.77
C ASN A 170 4.55 -3.05 16.45
N SER A 171 3.54 -2.63 15.68
CA SER A 171 2.48 -3.49 15.14
C SER A 171 2.57 -3.62 13.60
N LYS A 172 1.91 -4.63 13.02
CA LYS A 172 1.63 -4.70 11.58
C LYS A 172 0.39 -3.88 11.17
N THR A 173 -0.41 -3.38 12.13
CA THR A 173 -1.59 -2.55 11.87
C THR A 173 -1.24 -1.38 10.96
N SER A 174 -1.99 -1.25 9.87
CA SER A 174 -1.82 -0.18 8.89
C SER A 174 -3.09 0.65 8.72
N ALA A 175 -2.90 1.96 8.74
CA ALA A 175 -3.93 2.94 8.46
C ALA A 175 -3.87 3.36 6.99
N THR A 176 -5.03 3.57 6.37
CA THR A 176 -5.16 4.16 5.05
C THR A 176 -6.15 5.32 5.13
N LEU A 177 -5.79 6.45 4.53
CA LEU A 177 -6.71 7.52 4.16
C LEU A 177 -6.86 7.47 2.64
N LEU A 178 -8.10 7.36 2.17
CA LEU A 178 -8.49 7.64 0.78
C LEU A 178 -9.25 8.97 0.79
N LEU A 179 -8.89 9.89 -0.11
CA LEU A 179 -9.57 11.18 -0.31
C LEU A 179 -9.98 11.35 -1.77
N SER A 180 -11.25 11.67 -1.96
CA SER A 180 -11.78 12.41 -3.10
C SER A 180 -11.92 13.90 -2.71
N PRO A 181 -12.36 14.80 -3.61
CA PRO A 181 -12.67 16.18 -3.24
C PRO A 181 -13.80 16.28 -2.20
N GLU A 182 -14.89 15.52 -2.35
CA GLU A 182 -16.11 15.67 -1.53
C GLU A 182 -16.10 14.82 -0.26
N GLU A 183 -15.46 13.64 -0.30
CA GLU A 183 -15.48 12.66 0.79
C GLU A 183 -14.13 11.95 1.00
N GLY A 184 -13.90 11.52 2.23
CA GLY A 184 -12.74 10.75 2.65
C GLY A 184 -13.14 9.45 3.37
N ILE A 185 -12.27 8.45 3.32
CA ILE A 185 -12.43 7.17 4.01
C ILE A 185 -11.16 6.88 4.81
N LEU A 186 -11.33 6.74 6.13
CA LEU A 186 -10.30 6.37 7.10
C LEU A 186 -10.46 4.89 7.45
N THR A 187 -9.47 4.06 7.13
CA THR A 187 -9.52 2.61 7.34
C THR A 187 -8.34 2.13 8.17
N ILE A 188 -8.59 1.46 9.30
CA ILE A 188 -7.57 0.74 10.08
C ILE A 188 -7.67 -0.76 9.83
N TYR A 189 -6.62 -1.35 9.27
CA TYR A 189 -6.47 -2.80 9.12
C TYR A 189 -5.64 -3.37 10.28
N PRO A 190 -6.23 -4.12 11.24
CA PRO A 190 -5.54 -4.65 12.41
C PRO A 190 -4.44 -5.68 12.08
N SER A 191 -3.55 -5.99 13.02
CA SER A 191 -2.79 -7.25 13.05
C SER A 191 -3.56 -8.31 13.84
N GLU A 192 -3.30 -9.59 13.58
CA GLU A 192 -3.94 -10.75 14.24
C GLU A 192 -3.90 -10.75 15.77
N ASN A 193 -2.97 -9.99 16.38
CA ASN A 193 -2.75 -9.92 17.82
C ASN A 193 -3.15 -8.56 18.44
N ASP A 194 -3.67 -7.61 17.67
CA ASP A 194 -4.04 -6.29 18.19
C ASP A 194 -5.45 -6.32 18.78
N HIS A 195 -5.61 -5.87 20.03
CA HIS A 195 -6.92 -5.84 20.70
C HIS A 195 -7.84 -4.73 20.13
N PRO A 196 -9.17 -4.93 20.04
CA PRO A 196 -10.10 -3.95 19.45
C PRO A 196 -9.97 -2.52 20.00
N GLY A 197 -9.84 -2.34 21.32
CA GLY A 197 -9.67 -1.01 21.93
C GLY A 197 -8.38 -0.26 21.52
N LEU A 198 -7.34 -0.97 21.06
CA LEU A 198 -6.16 -0.34 20.45
C LEU A 198 -6.49 0.16 19.03
N VAL A 199 -7.30 -0.59 18.28
CA VAL A 199 -7.73 -0.27 16.91
C VAL A 199 -8.73 0.89 16.89
N GLU A 200 -9.66 0.90 17.84
CA GLU A 200 -10.64 1.97 18.04
C GLU A 200 -9.96 3.27 18.47
N LYS A 201 -9.03 3.22 19.44
CA LYS A 201 -8.19 4.38 19.77
C LYS A 201 -7.36 4.83 18.57
N ALA A 202 -6.74 3.90 17.84
CA ALA A 202 -5.93 4.22 16.67
C ALA A 202 -6.74 4.95 15.58
N LEU A 203 -8.00 4.58 15.36
CA LEU A 203 -8.88 5.30 14.44
C LEU A 203 -9.24 6.69 14.98
N ALA A 204 -9.52 6.84 16.28
CA ALA A 204 -9.76 8.16 16.89
C ALA A 204 -8.54 9.10 16.77
N ASP A 205 -7.35 8.63 17.17
CA ASP A 205 -6.06 9.33 17.00
C ASP A 205 -5.83 9.77 15.54
N PHE A 206 -6.27 8.97 14.56
CA PHE A 206 -6.11 9.23 13.13
C PHE A 206 -7.14 10.22 12.59
N SER A 207 -8.41 10.08 13.00
CA SER A 207 -9.50 10.98 12.62
C SER A 207 -9.23 12.41 13.10
N SER A 208 -8.89 12.57 14.38
CA SER A 208 -8.55 13.88 14.95
C SER A 208 -7.36 14.53 14.23
N PHE A 209 -6.29 13.78 13.94
CA PHE A 209 -5.14 14.31 13.19
C PHE A 209 -5.52 14.79 11.79
N VAL A 210 -6.37 14.07 11.07
CA VAL A 210 -6.79 14.44 9.71
C VAL A 210 -7.73 15.64 9.72
N GLN A 211 -8.70 15.69 10.66
CA GLN A 211 -9.57 16.85 10.86
C GLN A 211 -8.76 18.10 11.22
N GLU A 212 -7.94 18.05 12.27
CA GLU A 212 -7.11 19.16 12.76
C GLU A 212 -6.18 19.70 11.67
N SER A 213 -5.58 18.80 10.87
CA SER A 213 -4.67 19.18 9.77
C SER A 213 -5.38 19.84 8.59
N ILE A 214 -6.65 19.51 8.32
CA ILE A 214 -7.43 20.07 7.21
C ILE A 214 -8.07 21.40 7.66
N GLU A 215 -8.76 21.41 8.80
CA GLU A 215 -9.44 22.59 9.34
C GLU A 215 -8.45 23.73 9.63
N THR A 216 -7.35 23.46 10.32
CA THR A 216 -6.36 24.50 10.70
C THR A 216 -5.64 25.12 9.49
N ALA A 217 -5.56 24.41 8.37
CA ALA A 217 -4.76 24.82 7.22
C ALA A 217 -5.57 25.31 6.01
N LEU A 218 -6.83 24.86 5.88
CA LEU A 218 -7.70 25.14 4.74
C LEU A 218 -9.04 25.78 5.12
N ASP A 219 -9.37 25.89 6.42
CA ASP A 219 -10.68 26.35 6.94
C ASP A 219 -11.88 25.47 6.51
N ILE A 220 -11.60 24.24 6.04
CA ILE A 220 -12.61 23.26 5.60
C ILE A 220 -12.91 22.31 6.76
N GLN A 221 -14.19 22.20 7.14
CA GLN A 221 -14.63 21.29 8.20
C GLN A 221 -14.99 19.91 7.62
N ALA A 222 -14.89 18.88 8.48
CA ALA A 222 -15.14 17.49 8.10
C ALA A 222 -16.04 16.79 9.12
N MET A 223 -17.21 16.31 8.69
CA MET A 223 -18.12 15.52 9.51
C MET A 223 -17.69 14.05 9.51
N VAL A 224 -17.46 13.49 10.70
CA VAL A 224 -17.04 12.09 10.87
C VAL A 224 -18.24 11.20 11.13
N THR A 225 -18.46 10.21 10.26
CA THR A 225 -19.45 9.13 10.47
C THR A 225 -18.75 7.78 10.63
N SER A 226 -18.90 7.15 11.79
CA SER A 226 -18.36 5.80 12.04
C SER A 226 -19.14 4.75 11.25
N GLN A 227 -18.44 3.97 10.44
CA GLN A 227 -18.97 2.78 9.77
C GLN A 227 -18.79 1.51 10.61
N GLY A 228 -18.08 1.60 11.74
CA GLY A 228 -17.82 0.49 12.66
C GLY A 228 -16.89 -0.57 12.08
N TRP A 229 -17.05 -1.80 12.58
CA TRP A 229 -16.28 -2.96 12.16
C TRP A 229 -16.86 -3.55 10.86
N GLN A 230 -16.03 -3.60 9.83
CA GLN A 230 -16.37 -4.03 8.48
C GLN A 230 -15.56 -5.28 8.09
N ASN A 231 -16.18 -6.18 7.33
CA ASN A 231 -15.56 -7.45 6.93
C ASN A 231 -15.04 -7.40 5.50
N ASN A 232 -13.71 -7.44 5.31
CA ASN A 232 -13.14 -7.53 3.98
C ASN A 232 -13.10 -8.99 3.50
N VAL A 233 -13.77 -9.29 2.39
CA VAL A 233 -13.54 -10.52 1.62
C VAL A 233 -12.19 -10.35 0.90
N ALA A 234 -11.10 -10.58 1.64
CA ALA A 234 -9.80 -10.01 1.34
C ALA A 234 -9.13 -10.58 0.08
N THR A 235 -9.18 -9.83 -1.02
CA THR A 235 -8.59 -10.23 -2.31
C THR A 235 -7.15 -9.77 -2.53
N LYS A 236 -6.62 -8.80 -1.76
CA LYS A 236 -5.36 -8.10 -2.10
C LYS A 236 -4.22 -8.15 -1.07
N ILE A 237 -4.48 -8.41 0.21
CA ILE A 237 -3.42 -8.35 1.26
C ILE A 237 -2.54 -9.62 1.30
N ASP A 238 -3.10 -10.76 0.89
CA ASP A 238 -2.45 -12.08 0.90
C ASP A 238 -1.30 -12.18 -0.13
N TYR A 239 -1.42 -11.50 -1.28
CA TYR A 239 -0.45 -11.57 -2.38
C TYR A 239 0.98 -11.17 -1.96
N GLN A 240 1.15 -10.10 -1.18
CA GLN A 240 2.49 -9.70 -0.67
C GLN A 240 3.11 -10.78 0.21
N GLN A 241 2.31 -11.46 1.05
CA GLN A 241 2.81 -12.50 1.95
C GLN A 241 3.17 -13.77 1.19
N ARG A 242 2.29 -14.23 0.28
CA ARG A 242 2.55 -15.42 -0.55
C ARG A 242 3.72 -15.22 -1.50
N LEU A 243 3.85 -14.06 -2.11
CA LEU A 243 4.99 -13.71 -2.96
C LEU A 243 6.31 -13.68 -2.16
N THR A 244 6.29 -13.12 -0.94
CA THR A 244 7.46 -13.16 -0.05
C THR A 244 7.82 -14.61 0.34
N SER A 245 6.83 -15.47 0.58
CA SER A 245 7.04 -16.89 0.85
C SER A 245 7.51 -17.67 -0.38
N TRP A 246 7.00 -17.37 -1.57
CA TRP A 246 7.47 -17.92 -2.85
C TRP A 246 8.93 -17.52 -3.12
N LEU A 247 9.28 -16.24 -2.95
CA LEU A 247 10.66 -15.74 -3.05
C LEU A 247 11.60 -16.47 -2.07
N ARG A 248 11.17 -16.68 -0.83
CA ARG A 248 11.93 -17.46 0.17
C ARG A 248 12.08 -18.93 -0.22
N ASN A 249 11.07 -19.56 -0.82
CA ASN A 249 11.17 -20.93 -1.33
C ASN A 249 12.09 -21.03 -2.55
N CYS A 250 12.10 -20.01 -3.40
CA CYS A 250 12.97 -19.89 -4.57
C CYS A 250 14.41 -19.46 -4.23
N SER A 251 14.70 -19.03 -2.99
CA SER A 251 16.05 -18.64 -2.54
C SER A 251 17.13 -19.70 -2.80
N LYS A 252 16.77 -21.00 -2.81
CA LYS A 252 17.66 -22.10 -3.19
C LYS A 252 18.28 -21.95 -4.59
N ASN A 253 17.63 -21.19 -5.47
CA ASN A 253 18.01 -20.91 -6.84
C ASN A 253 18.26 -19.40 -7.10
N ILE A 254 18.43 -18.57 -6.05
CA ILE A 254 18.68 -17.12 -6.14
C ILE A 254 19.88 -16.74 -5.27
N PRO A 255 20.97 -16.17 -5.83
CA PRO A 255 22.19 -15.88 -5.06
C PRO A 255 21.96 -14.78 -4.01
N GLU A 256 22.51 -14.98 -2.81
CA GLU A 256 22.36 -14.07 -1.66
C GLU A 256 23.28 -12.82 -1.69
N ASN A 257 23.96 -12.56 -2.83
CA ASN A 257 25.10 -11.64 -2.98
C ASN A 257 24.75 -10.14 -3.02
#